data_AF-A0A7L3YCZ3-F1
#
_entry.id   AF-A0A7L3YCZ3-F1
#
_cell.length_a   1.000
_cell.length_b   1.000
_cell.length_c   1.000
_cell.angle_alpha   90.00
_cell.angle_beta   90.00
_cell.angle_gamma   90.00
#
_symmetry.space_group_name_H-M   'P 1'
#
loop_
_entity.id
_entity.type
_entity.pdbx_description
1 polymer ?
#
loop_
_entity_poly.entity_id
_entity_poly.type
_entity_poly.pdbx_seq_one_letter_code
_entity_poly.pdbx_strand_id
1 'polypeptide(L)'
;LSAPRLVAAAREELGSGAGRRGRLPAARALQLAGEVLAVAAGLKPALLYDCGAAGPAELRRYLARLREAGLAPRRLHLLGVGGSALLLHPGLARRRLAAVLRGRPAPFMDVSAGRQCPTLCGPAEAEAIRDHLAALLAHLGAAEATATGPVSSSEVVPAGWNLCTVVGVLLGYPAAYAFSMEEGTENCLALTPLRVFTVQASCPRIRDGLRVQIYSFSIPESLCAELKEVLDAWCDELKEAFSVQNDFVDLCILSEVVSLPAVAL
;
A
#
# COMPACT_ATOMS: atom_id res chain seq x y z
N LEU A 1 -24.35 -0.03 -3.11
CA LEU A 1 -23.75 0.33 -4.43
C LEU A 1 -23.94 -0.83 -5.39
N SER A 2 -24.17 -0.59 -6.68
CA SER A 2 -24.37 -1.67 -7.65
C SER A 2 -23.02 -2.26 -8.08
N ALA A 3 -22.75 -3.52 -7.72
CA ALA A 3 -21.53 -4.23 -8.12
C ALA A 3 -21.32 -4.21 -9.65
N PRO A 4 -22.34 -4.45 -10.51
CA PRO A 4 -22.20 -4.28 -11.95
C PRO A 4 -21.65 -2.92 -12.38
N ARG A 5 -22.08 -1.81 -11.74
CA ARG A 5 -21.59 -0.45 -12.06
C ARG A 5 -20.12 -0.28 -11.68
N LEU A 6 -19.71 -0.78 -10.52
CA LEU A 6 -18.31 -0.71 -10.07
C LEU A 6 -17.39 -1.55 -10.98
N VAL A 7 -17.85 -2.72 -11.39
CA VAL A 7 -17.13 -3.60 -12.33
C VAL A 7 -17.02 -2.95 -13.71
N ALA A 8 -18.08 -2.34 -14.22
CA ALA A 8 -18.06 -1.62 -15.49
C ALA A 8 -17.05 -0.45 -15.46
N ALA A 9 -17.11 0.40 -14.44
CA ALA A 9 -16.19 1.52 -14.25
C ALA A 9 -14.72 1.10 -14.32
N ALA A 10 -14.35 0.01 -13.61
CA ALA A 10 -12.97 -0.48 -13.63
C ALA A 10 -12.57 -0.99 -15.02
N ARG A 11 -13.46 -1.70 -15.71
CA ARG A 11 -13.16 -2.29 -17.03
C ARG A 11 -13.06 -1.26 -18.13
N GLU A 12 -13.87 -0.21 -18.08
CA GLU A 12 -13.87 0.88 -19.06
C GLU A 12 -12.62 1.74 -18.93
N GLU A 13 -12.24 2.11 -17.70
CA GLU A 13 -11.16 3.07 -17.49
C GLU A 13 -9.79 2.44 -17.33
N LEU A 14 -9.72 1.18 -16.86
CA LEU A 14 -8.46 0.49 -16.54
C LEU A 14 -8.17 -0.70 -17.46
N GLY A 15 -9.14 -1.15 -18.26
CA GLY A 15 -9.06 -2.35 -19.10
C GLY A 15 -8.45 -2.14 -20.49
N SER A 16 -7.89 -0.96 -20.78
CA SER A 16 -7.51 -0.52 -22.13
C SER A 16 -6.06 -0.81 -22.53
N GLY A 17 -5.33 -1.66 -21.79
CA GLY A 17 -4.01 -2.15 -22.19
C GLY A 17 -4.09 -3.04 -23.44
N ALA A 18 -3.39 -2.67 -24.51
CA ALA A 18 -3.48 -3.26 -25.84
C ALA A 18 -3.39 -4.80 -25.88
N GLY A 19 -4.40 -5.42 -26.50
CA GLY A 19 -4.42 -6.84 -26.88
C GLY A 19 -5.52 -7.64 -26.19
N ARG A 20 -5.95 -8.73 -26.84
CA ARG A 20 -7.01 -9.67 -26.39
C ARG A 20 -6.74 -10.37 -25.03
N ARG A 21 -5.79 -9.90 -24.21
CA ARG A 21 -5.47 -10.47 -22.89
C ARG A 21 -6.29 -9.76 -21.79
N GLY A 22 -7.50 -10.28 -21.60
CA GLY A 22 -8.14 -10.37 -20.27
C GLY A 22 -8.77 -9.10 -19.72
N ARG A 23 -10.07 -8.91 -19.97
CA ARG A 23 -10.94 -8.01 -19.22
C ARG A 23 -10.73 -8.20 -17.70
N LEU A 24 -10.50 -7.11 -16.93
CA LEU A 24 -10.30 -7.17 -15.48
C LEU A 24 -11.36 -8.07 -14.81
N PRO A 25 -10.99 -9.13 -14.06
CA PRO A 25 -11.94 -10.01 -13.40
C PRO A 25 -12.88 -9.23 -12.48
N ALA A 26 -14.16 -9.62 -12.42
CA ALA A 26 -15.14 -8.92 -11.61
C ALA A 26 -14.76 -8.88 -10.13
N ALA A 27 -14.22 -9.98 -9.60
CA ALA A 27 -13.72 -10.05 -8.23
C ALA A 27 -12.60 -9.02 -7.97
N ARG A 28 -11.61 -8.92 -8.87
CA ARG A 28 -10.53 -7.93 -8.72
C ARG A 28 -11.04 -6.49 -8.85
N ALA A 29 -11.97 -6.23 -9.76
CA ALA A 29 -12.58 -4.91 -9.89
C ALA A 29 -13.35 -4.48 -8.62
N LEU A 30 -14.06 -5.41 -7.98
CA LEU A 30 -14.77 -5.14 -6.73
C LEU A 30 -13.80 -5.01 -5.55
N GLN A 31 -12.77 -5.85 -5.48
CA GLN A 31 -11.69 -5.72 -4.50
C GLN A 31 -11.01 -4.35 -4.61
N LEU A 32 -10.68 -3.91 -5.83
CA LEU A 32 -10.08 -2.60 -6.08
C LEU A 32 -10.98 -1.46 -5.59
N ALA A 33 -12.29 -1.51 -5.88
CA ALA A 33 -13.23 -0.52 -5.38
C ALA A 33 -13.29 -0.49 -3.84
N GLY A 34 -13.20 -1.66 -3.20
CA GLY A 34 -13.08 -1.81 -1.76
C GLY A 34 -11.78 -1.20 -1.20
N GLU A 35 -10.64 -1.47 -1.83
CA GLU A 35 -9.35 -0.93 -1.42
C GLU A 35 -9.30 0.60 -1.55
N VAL A 36 -9.86 1.16 -2.63
CA VAL A 36 -10.05 2.61 -2.80
C VAL A 36 -10.86 3.19 -1.65
N LEU A 37 -11.95 2.51 -1.25
CA LEU A 37 -12.77 2.95 -0.12
C LEU A 37 -12.01 2.84 1.21
N ALA A 38 -11.19 1.80 1.41
CA ALA A 38 -10.37 1.65 2.61
C ALA A 38 -9.34 2.79 2.75
N VAL A 39 -8.72 3.21 1.63
CA VAL A 39 -7.86 4.41 1.60
C VAL A 39 -8.68 5.65 1.93
N ALA A 40 -9.83 5.84 1.29
CA ALA A 40 -10.68 7.01 1.50
C ALA A 40 -11.27 7.12 2.92
N ALA A 41 -11.52 5.99 3.57
CA ALA A 41 -11.97 5.88 4.95
C ALA A 41 -10.84 6.09 5.97
N GLY A 42 -9.59 6.13 5.52
CA GLY A 42 -8.42 6.30 6.39
C GLY A 42 -7.99 5.03 7.11
N LEU A 43 -8.42 3.85 6.66
CA LEU A 43 -7.98 2.55 7.21
C LEU A 43 -6.57 2.17 6.74
N LYS A 44 -6.14 2.71 5.59
CA LYS A 44 -4.77 2.60 5.11
C LYS A 44 -4.29 3.86 4.39
N PRO A 45 -3.00 4.21 4.50
CA PRO A 45 -2.45 5.44 3.91
C PRO A 45 -2.42 5.44 2.39
N ALA A 46 -2.18 4.28 1.76
CA ALA A 46 -2.03 4.17 0.32
C ALA A 46 -2.49 2.83 -0.23
N LEU A 47 -2.82 2.79 -1.51
CA LEU A 47 -3.01 1.62 -2.34
C LEU A 47 -2.05 1.68 -3.52
N LEU A 48 -1.29 0.61 -3.76
CA LEU A 48 -0.53 0.42 -4.99
C LEU A 48 -1.47 -0.16 -6.05
N TYR A 49 -1.50 0.45 -7.24
CA TYR A 49 -2.22 -0.12 -8.37
C TYR A 49 -1.32 -1.08 -9.16
N ASP A 50 -1.71 -2.36 -9.17
CA ASP A 50 -0.95 -3.48 -9.74
C ASP A 50 -1.75 -4.29 -10.78
N CYS A 51 -2.94 -3.84 -11.16
CA CYS A 51 -3.88 -4.62 -11.98
C CYS A 51 -3.64 -4.51 -13.49
N GLY A 52 -2.58 -3.83 -13.92
CA GLY A 52 -2.24 -3.65 -15.34
C GLY A 52 -1.45 -2.37 -15.59
N ALA A 53 -1.32 -1.99 -16.87
CA ALA A 53 -0.51 -0.85 -17.30
C ALA A 53 -1.20 0.53 -17.13
N ALA A 54 -2.31 0.61 -16.39
CA ALA A 54 -3.05 1.85 -16.23
C ALA A 54 -2.25 2.84 -15.37
N GLY A 55 -2.08 4.08 -15.87
CA GLY A 55 -1.34 5.12 -15.18
C GLY A 55 -2.23 6.03 -14.32
N PRO A 56 -1.66 7.12 -13.77
CA PRO A 56 -2.40 8.09 -12.98
C PRO A 56 -3.60 8.72 -13.72
N ALA A 57 -3.53 8.87 -15.04
CA ALA A 57 -4.62 9.43 -15.83
C ALA A 57 -5.84 8.50 -15.88
N GLU A 58 -5.63 7.22 -16.16
CA GLU A 58 -6.64 6.14 -16.14
C GLU A 58 -7.27 6.03 -14.75
N LEU A 59 -6.43 6.00 -13.71
CA LEU A 59 -6.90 5.93 -12.32
C LEU A 59 -7.74 7.15 -11.95
N ARG A 60 -7.39 8.34 -12.40
CA ARG A 60 -8.19 9.55 -12.17
C ARG A 60 -9.59 9.42 -12.79
N ARG A 61 -9.70 8.92 -14.03
CA ARG A 61 -11.00 8.68 -14.68
C ARG A 61 -11.80 7.60 -13.96
N TYR A 62 -11.14 6.51 -13.55
CA TYR A 62 -11.76 5.46 -12.73
C TYR A 62 -12.34 6.01 -11.42
N LEU A 63 -11.59 6.85 -10.69
CA LEU A 63 -12.08 7.49 -9.47
C LEU A 63 -13.27 8.41 -9.72
N ALA A 64 -13.33 9.10 -10.86
CA ALA A 64 -14.50 9.88 -11.25
C ALA A 64 -15.72 8.97 -11.48
N ARG A 65 -15.56 7.83 -12.16
CA ARG A 65 -16.62 6.83 -12.35
C ARG A 65 -17.10 6.22 -11.03
N LEU A 66 -16.19 5.97 -10.09
CA LEU A 66 -16.56 5.50 -8.75
C LEU A 66 -17.45 6.53 -8.03
N ARG A 67 -17.12 7.82 -8.13
CA ARG A 67 -17.94 8.91 -7.57
C ARG A 67 -19.32 8.96 -8.20
N GLU A 68 -19.42 8.87 -9.53
CA GLU A 68 -20.69 8.78 -10.26
C GLU A 68 -21.52 7.54 -9.87
N ALA A 69 -20.85 6.45 -9.49
CA ALA A 69 -21.48 5.23 -8.98
C ALA A 69 -21.93 5.33 -7.51
N GLY A 70 -21.67 6.46 -6.83
CA GLY A 70 -22.04 6.71 -5.43
C GLY A 70 -20.96 6.32 -4.41
N LEU A 71 -19.82 5.81 -4.86
CA LEU A 71 -18.62 5.64 -4.04
C LEU A 71 -17.88 6.96 -4.11
N ALA A 72 -18.26 7.91 -3.24
CA ALA A 72 -17.72 9.27 -3.21
C ALA A 72 -16.56 9.34 -2.21
N PRO A 73 -15.33 8.91 -2.57
CA PRO A 73 -14.21 9.00 -1.67
C PRO A 73 -13.93 10.47 -1.33
N ARG A 74 -13.38 10.67 -0.15
CA ARG A 74 -12.84 11.96 0.32
C ARG A 74 -11.68 12.42 -0.59
N ARG A 75 -10.98 13.47 -0.17
CA ARG A 75 -9.82 13.99 -0.90
C ARG A 75 -8.75 12.90 -1.04
N LEU A 76 -8.40 12.54 -2.27
CA LEU A 76 -7.37 11.55 -2.59
C LEU A 76 -6.24 12.19 -3.40
N HIS A 77 -5.09 11.54 -3.41
CA HIS A 77 -3.93 11.96 -4.20
C HIS A 77 -3.37 10.78 -4.99
N LEU A 78 -3.16 10.96 -6.29
CA LEU A 78 -2.49 9.99 -7.16
C LEU A 78 -1.02 10.34 -7.28
N LEU A 79 -0.15 9.48 -6.76
CA LEU A 79 1.30 9.64 -6.83
C LEU A 79 1.88 8.66 -7.85
N GLY A 80 2.53 9.18 -8.89
CA GLY A 80 3.41 8.40 -9.75
C GLY A 80 4.81 8.27 -9.15
N VAL A 81 5.37 7.06 -9.07
CA VAL A 81 6.75 6.82 -8.65
C VAL A 81 7.33 5.67 -9.46
N GLY A 82 8.38 5.92 -10.26
CA GLY A 82 9.13 4.86 -10.93
C GLY A 82 8.29 3.95 -11.83
N GLY A 83 7.30 4.51 -12.53
CA GLY A 83 6.35 3.74 -13.36
C GLY A 83 5.20 3.06 -12.59
N SER A 84 5.22 3.10 -11.25
CA SER A 84 4.12 2.64 -10.40
C SER A 84 3.16 3.79 -10.08
N ALA A 85 1.89 3.46 -9.86
CA ALA A 85 0.88 4.43 -9.43
C ALA A 85 0.32 4.06 -8.04
N LEU A 86 0.39 5.01 -7.11
CA LEU A 86 -0.20 4.89 -5.78
C LEU A 86 -1.37 5.85 -5.60
N LEU A 87 -2.45 5.35 -5.02
CA LEU A 87 -3.56 6.16 -4.53
C LEU A 87 -3.40 6.40 -3.03
N LEU A 88 -3.28 7.65 -2.62
CA LEU A 88 -3.00 8.05 -1.24
C LEU A 88 -4.20 8.74 -0.59
N HIS A 89 -4.36 8.50 0.71
CA HIS A 89 -5.00 9.44 1.62
C HIS A 89 -3.95 10.45 2.09
N PRO A 90 -3.87 11.66 1.52
CA PRO A 90 -2.69 12.55 1.63
C PRO A 90 -2.28 12.84 3.09
N GLY A 91 -3.23 13.23 3.94
CA GLY A 91 -2.93 13.51 5.35
C GLY A 91 -2.47 12.29 6.15
N LEU A 92 -2.92 11.07 5.78
CA LEU A 92 -2.53 9.84 6.47
C LEU A 92 -1.16 9.35 5.97
N ALA A 93 -0.91 9.42 4.66
CA ALA A 93 0.39 9.14 4.07
C ALA A 93 1.49 10.05 4.65
N ARG A 94 1.23 11.36 4.77
CA ARG A 94 2.16 12.31 5.41
C ARG A 94 2.41 11.98 6.87
N ARG A 95 1.36 11.68 7.64
CA ARG A 95 1.49 11.24 9.04
C ARG A 95 2.32 9.97 9.16
N ARG A 96 2.11 8.99 8.27
CA ARG A 96 2.87 7.74 8.24
C ARG A 96 4.35 7.99 7.98
N LEU A 97 4.69 8.79 6.97
CA LEU A 97 6.08 9.17 6.69
C LEU A 97 6.72 9.89 7.89
N ALA A 98 6.02 10.88 8.47
CA ALA A 98 6.51 11.61 9.63
C ALA A 98 6.66 10.72 10.89
N ALA A 99 5.84 9.68 11.05
CA ALA A 99 5.97 8.71 12.13
C ALA A 99 7.22 7.84 11.93
N VAL A 100 7.44 7.30 10.72
CA VAL A 100 8.62 6.47 10.42
C VAL A 100 9.93 7.28 10.54
N LEU A 101 9.94 8.55 10.13
CA LEU A 101 11.11 9.43 10.28
C LEU A 101 11.47 9.67 11.75
N ARG A 102 10.47 9.78 12.64
CA ARG A 102 10.65 9.96 14.08
C ARG A 102 10.91 8.65 14.84
N GLY A 103 10.45 7.53 14.32
CA GLY A 103 10.59 6.21 14.92
C GLY A 103 12.06 5.81 15.12
N ARG A 104 12.35 5.26 16.30
CA ARG A 104 13.65 4.71 16.68
C ARG A 104 13.43 3.39 17.43
N PRO A 105 14.01 2.26 16.97
CA PRO A 105 14.68 2.07 15.68
C PRO A 105 13.72 2.24 14.48
N ALA A 106 14.25 2.36 13.26
CA ALA A 106 13.38 2.24 12.09
C ALA A 106 13.02 0.77 11.86
N PRO A 107 11.77 0.46 11.52
CA PRO A 107 11.37 -0.91 11.22
C PRO A 107 11.71 -1.27 9.77
N PHE A 108 12.99 -1.14 9.39
CA PHE A 108 13.49 -1.55 8.08
C PHE A 108 14.20 -2.89 8.20
N MET A 109 13.84 -3.83 7.34
CA MET A 109 14.36 -5.19 7.34
C MET A 109 15.26 -5.36 6.12
N ASP A 110 16.57 -5.53 6.34
CA ASP A 110 17.52 -5.85 5.30
C ASP A 110 17.34 -7.30 4.85
N VAL A 111 16.97 -7.46 3.59
CA VAL A 111 16.73 -8.73 2.91
C VAL A 111 17.63 -8.90 1.68
N SER A 112 18.75 -8.16 1.61
CA SER A 112 19.71 -8.20 0.50
C SER A 112 20.17 -9.63 0.19
N ALA A 113 20.40 -9.94 -1.08
CA ALA A 113 20.74 -11.29 -1.54
C ALA A 113 22.02 -11.85 -0.88
N GLY A 114 23.01 -11.00 -0.57
CA GLY A 114 24.22 -11.41 0.12
C GLY A 114 24.05 -11.85 1.59
N ARG A 115 22.86 -11.66 2.18
CA ARG A 115 22.58 -12.03 3.58
C ARG A 115 22.29 -13.53 3.70
N GLN A 116 22.80 -14.15 4.78
CA GLN A 116 22.42 -15.52 5.15
C GLN A 116 21.00 -15.59 5.74
N CYS A 117 20.56 -14.52 6.40
CA CYS A 117 19.23 -14.40 6.99
C CYS A 117 18.81 -12.91 7.02
N PRO A 118 17.50 -12.63 6.99
CA PRO A 118 17.02 -11.26 7.09
C PRO A 118 17.30 -10.67 8.47
N THR A 119 17.67 -9.39 8.50
CA THR A 119 18.04 -8.67 9.73
C THR A 119 17.41 -7.28 9.75
N LEU A 120 17.42 -6.58 10.88
CA LEU A 120 17.09 -5.16 10.88
C LEU A 120 18.23 -4.35 10.28
N CYS A 121 17.90 -3.31 9.51
CA CYS A 121 18.90 -2.40 8.95
C CYS A 121 19.71 -1.71 10.06
N GLY A 122 21.01 -1.53 9.81
CA GLY A 122 21.89 -0.74 10.65
C GLY A 122 21.56 0.77 10.59
N PRO A 123 22.15 1.58 11.48
CA PRO A 123 21.86 3.02 11.55
C PRO A 123 22.13 3.78 10.24
N ALA A 124 23.24 3.46 9.55
CA ALA A 124 23.62 4.15 8.32
C ALA A 124 22.65 3.84 7.16
N GLU A 125 22.31 2.56 6.97
CA GLU A 125 21.33 2.10 5.97
C GLU A 125 19.95 2.72 6.24
N ALA A 126 19.53 2.72 7.50
CA ALA A 126 18.27 3.32 7.90
C ALA A 126 18.23 4.84 7.66
N GLU A 127 19.35 5.54 7.81
CA GLU A 127 19.42 6.98 7.56
C GLU A 127 19.31 7.32 6.07
N ALA A 128 19.98 6.56 5.20
CA ALA A 128 19.82 6.72 3.74
C ALA A 128 18.36 6.53 3.30
N ILE A 129 17.66 5.55 3.88
CA ILE A 129 16.22 5.36 3.64
C ILE A 129 15.42 6.56 4.16
N ARG A 130 15.74 7.09 5.34
CA ARG A 130 15.05 8.26 5.90
C ARG A 130 15.20 9.50 5.02
N ASP A 131 16.36 9.73 4.41
CA ASP A 131 16.56 10.86 3.50
C ASP A 131 15.59 10.80 2.31
N HIS A 132 15.41 9.61 1.73
CA HIS A 132 14.42 9.39 0.67
C HIS A 132 12.98 9.64 1.15
N LEU A 133 12.63 9.15 2.35
CA LEU A 133 11.29 9.37 2.94
C LEU A 133 11.05 10.84 3.30
N ALA A 134 12.08 11.57 3.71
CA ALA A 134 12.01 13.00 4.02
C ALA A 134 11.78 13.83 2.76
N ALA A 135 12.49 13.52 1.67
CA ALA A 135 12.25 14.12 0.36
C ALA A 135 10.81 13.87 -0.13
N LEU A 136 10.31 12.64 0.03
CA LEU A 136 8.93 12.30 -0.30
C LEU A 136 7.91 13.05 0.58
N LEU A 137 8.16 13.17 1.89
CA LEU A 137 7.29 13.92 2.79
C LEU A 137 7.19 15.40 2.39
N ALA A 138 8.33 16.02 2.04
CA ALA A 138 8.37 17.40 1.55
C ALA A 138 7.58 17.55 0.26
N HIS A 139 7.77 16.64 -0.70
CA HIS A 139 7.02 16.60 -1.96
C HIS A 139 5.50 16.51 -1.73
N LEU A 140 5.05 15.57 -0.89
CA LEU A 140 3.63 15.43 -0.57
C LEU A 140 3.06 16.66 0.15
N GLY A 141 3.87 17.34 0.97
CA GLY A 141 3.47 18.61 1.58
C GLY A 141 3.23 19.71 0.54
N ALA A 142 4.12 19.86 -0.43
CA ALA A 142 3.97 20.83 -1.51
C ALA A 142 2.79 20.49 -2.44
N ALA A 143 2.61 19.21 -2.76
CA ALA A 143 1.49 18.73 -3.58
C ALA A 143 0.14 18.95 -2.88
N GLU A 144 0.06 18.76 -1.57
CA GLU A 144 -1.18 18.97 -0.80
C GLU A 144 -1.59 20.45 -0.74
N ALA A 145 -0.61 21.35 -0.61
CA ALA A 145 -0.82 22.80 -0.57
C ALA A 145 -1.35 23.37 -1.89
N THR A 146 -0.98 22.76 -3.01
CA THR A 146 -1.38 23.17 -4.37
C THR A 146 -2.58 22.40 -4.91
N ALA A 147 -3.02 21.35 -4.21
CA ALA A 147 -4.07 20.47 -4.70
C ALA A 147 -5.43 21.20 -4.80
N THR A 148 -6.08 21.05 -5.94
CA THR A 148 -7.45 21.55 -6.18
C THR A 148 -8.40 20.40 -6.47
N GLY A 149 -9.60 20.43 -5.90
CA GLY A 149 -10.63 19.43 -6.15
C GLY A 149 -10.47 18.12 -5.34
N PRO A 150 -11.28 17.09 -5.67
CA PRO A 150 -11.38 15.87 -4.88
C PRO A 150 -10.23 14.88 -5.13
N VAL A 151 -9.59 14.93 -6.29
CA VAL A 151 -8.45 14.07 -6.63
C VAL A 151 -7.33 14.93 -7.22
N SER A 152 -6.21 14.98 -6.51
CA SER A 152 -4.98 15.62 -6.97
C SER A 152 -4.00 14.58 -7.52
N SER A 153 -2.96 15.01 -8.23
CA SER A 153 -1.90 14.12 -8.68
C SER A 153 -0.55 14.79 -8.68
N SER A 154 0.50 14.01 -8.47
CA SER A 154 1.89 14.43 -8.63
C SER A 154 2.76 13.24 -9.03
N GLU A 155 4.00 13.51 -9.40
CA GLU A 155 4.98 12.48 -9.76
C GLU A 155 6.31 12.79 -9.09
N VAL A 156 7.04 11.75 -8.71
CA VAL A 156 8.39 11.84 -8.15
C VAL A 156 9.31 10.96 -8.98
N VAL A 157 10.52 11.47 -9.26
CA VAL A 157 11.60 10.71 -9.89
C VAL A 157 12.43 10.03 -8.79
N PRO A 158 12.39 8.68 -8.66
CA PRO A 158 13.01 7.98 -7.54
C PRO A 158 14.49 7.67 -7.81
N ALA A 159 15.33 8.69 -7.88
CA ALA A 159 16.76 8.50 -8.11
C ALA A 159 17.43 7.85 -6.89
N GLY A 160 17.87 6.59 -7.02
CA GLY A 160 18.57 5.85 -5.96
C GLY A 160 17.66 5.30 -4.85
N TRP A 161 16.33 5.39 -5.00
CA TRP A 161 15.40 4.93 -3.97
C TRP A 161 15.21 3.41 -4.05
N ASN A 162 15.22 2.73 -2.90
CA ASN A 162 14.62 1.40 -2.81
C ASN A 162 13.09 1.54 -2.85
N LEU A 163 12.50 1.30 -4.03
CA LEU A 163 11.06 1.47 -4.23
C LEU A 163 10.22 0.52 -3.38
N CYS A 164 10.70 -0.70 -3.13
CA CYS A 164 10.01 -1.66 -2.27
C CYS A 164 9.87 -1.09 -0.84
N THR A 165 10.94 -0.50 -0.31
CA THR A 165 10.92 0.15 1.02
C THR A 165 9.95 1.32 1.06
N VAL A 166 10.04 2.24 0.09
CA VAL A 166 9.21 3.45 0.05
C VAL A 166 7.74 3.09 -0.12
N VAL A 167 7.42 2.14 -1.01
CA VAL A 167 6.06 1.67 -1.23
C VAL A 167 5.53 0.94 0.01
N GLY A 168 6.31 0.06 0.65
CA GLY A 168 5.91 -0.61 1.89
C GLY A 168 5.56 0.37 3.01
N VAL A 169 6.36 1.43 3.18
CA VAL A 169 6.07 2.52 4.12
C VAL A 169 4.78 3.26 3.76
N LEU A 170 4.61 3.64 2.48
CA LEU A 170 3.41 4.33 2.00
C LEU A 170 2.15 3.49 2.12
N LEU A 171 2.24 2.18 1.92
CA LEU A 171 1.13 1.23 2.09
C LEU A 171 0.72 1.08 3.56
N GLY A 172 1.55 1.55 4.49
CA GLY A 172 1.27 1.54 5.92
C GLY A 172 1.68 0.25 6.61
N TYR A 173 2.61 -0.51 6.02
CA TYR A 173 3.13 -1.72 6.66
C TYR A 173 3.94 -1.36 7.91
N PRO A 174 3.80 -2.13 9.00
CA PRO A 174 4.49 -1.86 10.27
C PRO A 174 6.01 -1.85 10.10
N ALA A 175 6.53 -2.73 9.25
CA ALA A 175 7.92 -2.80 8.83
C ALA A 175 8.02 -2.90 7.30
N ALA A 176 9.14 -2.45 6.72
CA ALA A 176 9.36 -2.45 5.28
C ALA A 176 10.66 -3.17 4.92
N TYR A 177 10.62 -3.94 3.83
CA TYR A 177 11.82 -4.56 3.27
C TYR A 177 12.74 -3.50 2.66
N ALA A 178 14.03 -3.70 2.84
CA ALA A 178 15.10 -2.94 2.23
C ALA A 178 16.15 -3.93 1.69
N PHE A 179 16.75 -3.58 0.57
CA PHE A 179 17.83 -4.37 -0.04
C PHE A 179 18.76 -3.44 -0.82
N SER A 180 20.00 -3.89 -1.00
CA SER A 180 20.98 -3.21 -1.84
C SER A 180 20.53 -3.21 -3.30
N MET A 181 20.34 -2.02 -3.87
CA MET A 181 20.04 -1.87 -5.30
C MET A 181 21.23 -2.21 -6.20
N GLU A 182 22.45 -2.30 -5.65
CA GLU A 182 23.67 -2.67 -6.38
C GLU A 182 23.76 -4.18 -6.62
N GLU A 183 23.17 -4.99 -5.74
CA GLU A 183 23.16 -6.47 -5.81
C GLU A 183 22.02 -7.01 -6.71
N GLY A 184 21.21 -6.13 -7.28
CA GLY A 184 20.07 -6.50 -8.13
C GLY A 184 18.74 -6.51 -7.38
N THR A 185 17.80 -7.35 -7.84
CA THR A 185 16.44 -7.48 -7.26
C THR A 185 16.23 -8.79 -6.50
N GLU A 186 17.29 -9.59 -6.38
CA GLU A 186 17.28 -10.82 -5.59
C GLU A 186 17.26 -10.51 -4.08
N ASN A 187 16.81 -11.47 -3.28
CA ASN A 187 16.69 -11.33 -1.84
C ASN A 187 16.96 -12.66 -1.11
N CYS A 188 17.26 -12.58 0.18
CA CYS A 188 17.56 -13.73 1.01
C CYS A 188 16.32 -14.47 1.54
N LEU A 189 15.11 -14.22 1.02
CA LEU A 189 13.87 -14.75 1.61
C LEU A 189 13.48 -16.14 1.08
N ALA A 190 14.21 -16.68 0.10
CA ALA A 190 13.97 -18.03 -0.40
C ALA A 190 14.03 -19.05 0.74
N LEU A 191 12.97 -19.85 0.88
CA LEU A 191 12.77 -20.84 1.95
C LEU A 191 12.88 -20.29 3.39
N THR A 192 12.89 -18.97 3.55
CA THR A 192 12.83 -18.33 4.86
C THR A 192 11.38 -18.37 5.36
N PRO A 193 11.12 -18.78 6.61
CA PRO A 193 9.78 -18.68 7.20
C PRO A 193 9.33 -17.22 7.28
N LEU A 194 8.18 -16.93 6.70
CA LEU A 194 7.56 -15.61 6.68
C LEU A 194 6.22 -15.66 7.40
N ARG A 195 6.03 -14.77 8.37
CA ARG A 195 4.71 -14.49 8.94
C ARG A 195 3.96 -13.56 8.02
N VAL A 196 2.91 -14.07 7.38
CA VAL A 196 2.01 -13.30 6.53
C VAL A 196 0.88 -12.79 7.39
N PHE A 197 0.65 -11.48 7.35
CA PHE A 197 -0.47 -10.81 7.98
C PHE A 197 -1.51 -10.43 6.93
N THR A 198 -2.75 -10.85 7.15
CA THR A 198 -3.88 -10.55 6.28
C THR A 198 -4.93 -9.81 7.10
N VAL A 199 -5.27 -8.59 6.67
CA VAL A 199 -6.37 -7.82 7.25
C VAL A 199 -7.51 -7.79 6.27
N GLN A 200 -8.68 -8.18 6.74
CA GLN A 200 -9.90 -8.19 5.95
C GLN A 200 -11.05 -7.55 6.72
N ALA A 201 -11.95 -6.90 5.99
CA ALA A 201 -13.20 -6.40 6.56
C ALA A 201 -14.32 -6.46 5.53
N SER A 202 -15.55 -6.63 5.99
CA SER A 202 -16.74 -6.61 5.13
C SER A 202 -17.08 -5.16 4.78
N CYS A 203 -17.40 -4.89 3.52
CA CYS A 203 -17.89 -3.58 3.09
C CYS A 203 -19.39 -3.66 2.75
N PRO A 204 -20.32 -3.28 3.66
CA PRO A 204 -21.77 -3.42 3.42
C PRO A 204 -22.25 -2.64 2.19
N ARG A 205 -21.51 -1.61 1.78
CA ARG A 205 -21.84 -0.77 0.63
C ARG A 205 -21.61 -1.50 -0.70
N ILE A 206 -20.76 -2.52 -0.75
CA ILE A 206 -20.40 -3.29 -1.94
C ILE A 206 -21.00 -4.70 -1.79
N ARG A 207 -21.78 -5.14 -2.80
CA ARG A 207 -22.49 -6.43 -2.93
C ARG A 207 -22.18 -7.50 -1.86
N ASP A 208 -23.24 -8.07 -1.29
CA ASP A 208 -23.20 -9.25 -0.39
C ASP A 208 -22.21 -9.11 0.78
N GLY A 209 -21.87 -7.88 1.18
CA GLY A 209 -20.87 -7.63 2.22
C GLY A 209 -19.48 -8.14 1.84
N LEU A 210 -19.03 -7.86 0.60
CA LEU A 210 -17.72 -8.29 0.09
C LEU A 210 -16.64 -8.10 1.16
N ARG A 211 -15.94 -9.19 1.46
CA ARG A 211 -14.78 -9.17 2.34
C ARG A 211 -13.58 -8.63 1.57
N VAL A 212 -13.25 -7.38 1.84
CA VAL A 212 -12.16 -6.65 1.22
C VAL A 212 -10.88 -6.94 1.99
N GLN A 213 -9.83 -7.38 1.29
CA GLN A 213 -8.49 -7.45 1.85
C GLN A 213 -7.87 -6.05 1.91
N ILE A 214 -7.71 -5.50 3.11
CA ILE A 214 -7.19 -4.15 3.34
C ILE A 214 -5.66 -4.19 3.38
N TYR A 215 -5.06 -5.17 4.06
CA TYR A 215 -3.61 -5.36 4.12
C TYR A 215 -3.25 -6.80 3.79
N SER A 216 -2.10 -6.97 3.16
CA SER A 216 -1.42 -8.24 2.96
C SER A 216 0.07 -7.95 2.91
N PHE A 217 0.80 -8.29 3.97
CA PHE A 217 2.24 -8.11 4.04
C PHE A 217 2.87 -9.28 4.79
N SER A 218 4.18 -9.44 4.65
CA SER A 218 4.94 -10.45 5.37
C SER A 218 6.07 -9.83 6.17
N ILE A 219 6.46 -10.52 7.23
CA ILE A 219 7.65 -10.24 8.04
C ILE A 219 8.40 -11.58 8.20
N PRO A 220 9.73 -11.59 8.13
CA PRO A 220 10.50 -12.79 8.45
C PRO A 220 10.21 -13.23 9.87
N GLU A 221 9.87 -14.51 10.06
CA GLU A 221 9.47 -15.05 11.37
C GLU A 221 10.57 -14.79 12.42
N SER A 222 11.83 -14.83 12.00
CA SER A 222 13.00 -14.54 12.84
C SER A 222 13.05 -13.12 13.41
N LEU A 223 12.32 -12.16 12.83
CA LEU A 223 12.29 -10.75 13.27
C LEU A 223 10.98 -10.38 13.99
N CYS A 224 10.05 -11.33 14.16
CA CYS A 224 8.75 -11.04 14.75
C CYS A 224 8.85 -10.63 16.22
N ALA A 225 9.82 -11.17 16.97
CA ALA A 225 10.02 -10.81 18.37
C ALA A 225 10.55 -9.37 18.51
N GLU A 226 11.54 -9.01 17.70
CA GLU A 226 12.14 -7.68 17.65
C GLU A 226 11.17 -6.61 17.17
N LEU A 227 10.24 -6.98 16.28
CA LEU A 227 9.23 -6.07 15.73
C LEU A 227 7.89 -6.10 16.50
N LYS A 228 7.81 -6.84 17.62
CA LYS A 228 6.55 -7.05 18.35
C LYS A 228 5.87 -5.75 18.75
N GLU A 229 6.61 -4.82 19.36
CA GLU A 229 6.03 -3.54 19.80
C GLU A 229 5.49 -2.71 18.63
N VAL A 230 6.20 -2.72 17.49
CA VAL A 230 5.77 -2.03 16.26
C VAL A 230 4.52 -2.67 15.67
N LEU A 231 4.43 -4.00 15.71
CA LEU A 231 3.28 -4.77 15.24
C LEU A 231 2.05 -4.56 16.11
N ASP A 232 2.22 -4.59 17.43
CA ASP A 232 1.15 -4.37 18.40
C ASP A 232 0.60 -2.94 18.26
N ALA A 233 1.49 -1.93 18.21
CA ALA A 233 1.09 -0.53 18.01
C ALA A 233 0.34 -0.33 16.68
N TRP A 234 0.84 -0.90 15.59
CA TRP A 234 0.16 -0.85 14.29
C TRP A 234 -1.23 -1.52 14.33
N CYS A 235 -1.36 -2.64 15.02
CA CYS A 235 -2.61 -3.37 15.18
C CYS A 235 -3.64 -2.53 15.96
N ASP A 236 -3.20 -1.85 17.02
CA ASP A 236 -4.07 -1.00 17.83
C ASP A 236 -4.47 0.29 17.11
N GLU A 237 -3.54 0.94 16.40
CA GLU A 237 -3.85 2.07 15.51
C GLU A 237 -4.90 1.69 14.45
N LEU A 238 -4.78 0.49 13.87
CA LEU A 238 -5.75 -0.02 12.89
C LEU A 238 -7.13 -0.27 13.52
N LYS A 239 -7.20 -0.88 14.70
CA LYS A 239 -8.48 -1.08 15.43
C LYS A 239 -9.13 0.25 15.79
N GLU A 240 -8.35 1.23 16.22
CA GLU A 240 -8.82 2.57 16.53
C GLU A 240 -9.39 3.24 15.27
N ALA A 241 -8.62 3.25 14.17
CA ALA A 241 -9.07 3.79 12.88
C ALA A 241 -10.34 3.08 12.38
N PHE A 242 -10.46 1.78 12.62
CA PHE A 242 -11.65 1.00 12.28
C PHE A 242 -12.87 1.40 13.11
N SER A 243 -12.69 1.70 14.39
CA SER A 243 -13.79 2.06 15.31
C SER A 243 -14.44 3.41 15.01
N VAL A 244 -13.73 4.32 14.32
CA VAL A 244 -14.20 5.68 14.03
C VAL A 244 -14.75 5.86 12.61
N GLN A 245 -14.84 4.78 11.82
CA GLN A 245 -15.41 4.77 10.47
C GLN A 245 -16.62 3.84 10.38
N ASN A 246 -17.48 4.05 9.37
CA ASN A 246 -18.73 3.30 9.17
C ASN A 246 -18.85 2.63 7.79
N ASP A 247 -17.78 2.64 6.99
CA ASP A 247 -17.75 2.05 5.65
C ASP A 247 -17.48 0.53 5.68
N PHE A 248 -16.78 0.05 6.71
CA PHE A 248 -16.38 -1.33 6.91
C PHE A 248 -16.84 -1.87 8.27
N VAL A 249 -17.17 -3.16 8.31
CA VAL A 249 -17.56 -3.93 9.51
C VAL A 249 -16.82 -5.27 9.54
N ASP A 250 -16.89 -5.99 10.66
CA ASP A 250 -16.28 -7.32 10.84
C ASP A 250 -14.76 -7.35 10.55
N LEU A 251 -13.99 -6.45 11.19
CA LEU A 251 -12.54 -6.45 11.09
C LEU A 251 -11.97 -7.81 11.52
N CYS A 252 -11.16 -8.39 10.65
CA CYS A 252 -10.45 -9.64 10.89
C CYS A 252 -8.96 -9.43 10.60
N ILE A 253 -8.11 -9.74 11.58
CA ILE A 253 -6.66 -9.70 11.46
C ILE A 253 -6.17 -11.14 11.65
N LEU A 254 -5.63 -11.71 10.58
CA LEU A 254 -5.14 -13.08 10.53
C LEU A 254 -3.64 -13.08 10.35
N SER A 255 -2.97 -14.11 10.88
CA SER A 255 -1.56 -14.37 10.56
C SER A 255 -1.29 -15.84 10.39
N GLU A 256 -0.44 -16.19 9.44
CA GLU A 256 0.05 -17.56 9.21
C GLU A 256 1.54 -17.54 8.88
N VAL A 257 2.24 -18.66 9.08
CA VAL A 257 3.64 -18.80 8.72
C VAL A 257 3.74 -19.64 7.45
N VAL A 258 4.41 -19.12 6.43
CA VAL A 258 4.63 -19.78 5.15
C VAL A 258 6.12 -19.83 4.81
N SER A 259 6.51 -20.77 3.96
CA SER A 259 7.86 -20.81 3.37
C SER A 259 7.72 -21.04 1.88
N LEU A 260 8.26 -20.12 1.10
CA LEU A 260 8.13 -20.11 -0.35
C LEU A 260 9.51 -20.32 -0.99
N PRO A 261 9.59 -21.05 -2.13
CA PRO A 261 10.87 -21.28 -2.80
C PRO A 261 11.47 -20.00 -3.38
N ALA A 262 10.64 -18.99 -3.66
CA ALA A 262 11.06 -17.67 -4.11
C ALA A 262 10.06 -16.63 -3.63
N VAL A 263 10.56 -15.41 -3.37
CA VAL A 263 9.76 -14.26 -2.94
C VAL A 263 10.11 -13.09 -3.85
N ALA A 264 9.11 -12.53 -4.52
CA ALA A 264 9.25 -11.31 -5.31
C ALA A 264 8.89 -10.10 -4.44
N LEU A 265 9.64 -9.01 -4.61
CA LEU A 265 9.53 -7.77 -3.84
C LEU A 265 9.17 -6.57 -4.71
#